data_AF-Q54RK1-F1
#
_entry.id   AF-Q54RK1-F1
#
_cell.length_a   1.000
_cell.length_b   1.000
_cell.length_c   1.000
_cell.angle_alpha   90.00
_cell.angle_beta   90.00
_cell.angle_gamma   90.00
#
_symmetry.space_group_name_H-M   'P 1'
#
loop_
_entity.id
_entity.type
_entity.pdbx_description
1 polymer ?
#
loop_
_entity_poly.entity_id
_entity_poly.type
_entity_poly.pdbx_seq_one_letter_code
_entity_poly.pdbx_strand_id
1 'polypeptide(L)'
;MLSRKFNIIILLVCVLFVSAIKSSSNLGSSPNANPTILNLIVDSNKINSYSSECGSSFEDSCNNIVDAVKYFHEYNSKPENINSTLVLKLADGTYPGKVNYIHSGLGLNITISTYTSNSNDVIIDGSDIQNYLIDFDNKGDNPPSSKTYLKVSNVAFVNFFSLDYDILHSDTVYGKMETQYIFERCKFLNSTNLRFSGYGESKDVNSISFERSIFENVTFRENSFFSRNYTTSFTLTKFNSVSFDDSFIVEEIDSKKTIFECAFNQVSFGIKTQKLYFIEAKDISIESSTFNQIIGPKSSTPACLLKISNNVNIATITLNSFNNFDGVLVESNKSSISFISNEFSNSNNKPIIKSLNSNVIYELNTFKYSGNSNDDQLIDCTGSSISFTSNNNGSEIFEKNPICKDCFITFGSKTVCSKKTTTTTTSSTSSSITTTGETTHTSTTGDDDHPNGSVDSKYVSYQLLAIILIIISLLNIKIH
;
A
#
# COMPACT_ATOMS: atom_id res chain seq x y z
N MET A 1 43.40 24.65 -34.52
CA MET A 1 43.40 25.74 -33.52
C MET A 1 42.00 26.13 -33.02
N LEU A 2 40.92 25.94 -33.80
CA LEU A 2 39.55 26.28 -33.40
C LEU A 2 39.02 25.45 -32.20
N SER A 3 39.33 24.14 -32.11
CA SER A 3 38.75 23.28 -31.05
C SER A 3 39.28 23.59 -29.64
N ARG A 4 40.54 24.03 -29.51
CA ARG A 4 41.08 24.46 -28.20
C ARG A 4 40.38 25.71 -27.66
N LYS A 5 40.02 26.67 -28.52
CA LYS A 5 39.28 27.87 -28.08
C LYS A 5 37.85 27.51 -27.66
N PHE A 6 37.20 26.57 -28.35
CA PHE A 6 35.83 26.13 -28.03
C PHE A 6 35.76 25.41 -26.67
N ASN A 7 36.72 24.54 -26.37
CA ASN A 7 36.78 23.83 -25.08
C ASN A 7 37.01 24.77 -23.89
N ILE A 8 37.80 25.83 -24.05
CA ILE A 8 38.01 26.82 -22.99
C ILE A 8 36.71 27.59 -22.70
N ILE A 9 35.94 27.95 -23.73
CA ILE A 9 34.66 28.65 -23.56
C ILE A 9 33.65 27.77 -22.82
N ILE A 10 33.52 26.49 -23.20
CA ILE A 10 32.60 25.56 -22.52
C ILE A 10 33.00 25.39 -21.04
N LEU A 11 34.29 25.21 -20.75
CA LEU A 11 34.77 25.09 -19.37
C LEU A 11 34.46 26.35 -18.55
N LEU A 12 34.62 27.53 -19.14
CA LEU A 12 34.37 28.81 -18.47
C LEU A 12 32.87 29.01 -18.19
N VAL A 13 31.99 28.63 -19.12
CA VAL A 13 30.53 28.63 -18.90
C VAL A 13 30.15 27.64 -17.80
N CYS A 14 30.76 26.45 -17.74
CA CYS A 14 30.54 25.50 -16.66
C CYS A 14 30.98 26.04 -15.29
N VAL A 15 32.15 26.69 -15.20
CA VAL A 15 32.62 27.29 -13.94
C VAL A 15 31.71 28.43 -13.50
N LEU A 16 31.28 29.29 -14.41
CA LEU A 16 30.31 30.35 -14.11
C LEU A 16 28.95 29.79 -13.66
N PHE A 17 28.50 28.69 -14.26
CA PHE A 17 27.28 27.99 -13.82
C PHE A 17 27.41 27.39 -12.43
N VAL A 18 28.53 26.71 -12.11
CA VAL A 18 28.77 26.18 -10.76
C VAL A 18 28.87 27.30 -9.72
N SER A 19 29.44 28.44 -10.10
CA SER A 19 29.53 29.64 -9.26
C SER A 19 28.15 30.25 -9.01
N ALA A 20 27.32 30.36 -10.05
CA ALA A 20 25.95 30.88 -9.95
C ALA A 20 25.04 29.98 -9.10
N ILE A 21 25.22 28.65 -9.19
CA ILE A 21 24.50 27.67 -8.35
C ILE A 21 24.89 27.82 -6.88
N LYS A 22 26.15 28.17 -6.57
CA LYS A 22 26.56 28.49 -5.19
C LYS A 22 26.04 29.83 -4.69
N SER A 23 25.83 30.81 -5.57
CA SER A 23 25.43 32.17 -5.18
C SER A 23 23.91 32.35 -5.02
N SER A 24 23.07 31.45 -5.54
CA SER A 24 21.62 31.51 -5.36
C SER A 24 21.09 30.68 -4.19
N SER A 25 21.93 29.90 -3.50
CA SER A 25 21.58 29.34 -2.19
C SER A 25 21.94 30.31 -1.08
N ASN A 26 21.27 31.46 -1.04
CA ASN A 26 20.96 32.13 0.22
C ASN A 26 19.90 31.33 1.00
N LEU A 27 19.99 29.99 1.01
CA LEU A 27 19.47 29.17 2.10
C LEU A 27 20.46 29.33 3.26
N GLY A 28 20.41 30.51 3.86
CA GLY A 28 20.99 30.73 5.17
C GLY A 28 20.16 30.00 6.21
N SER A 29 20.49 28.74 6.48
CA SER A 29 20.38 28.16 7.82
C SER A 29 21.08 26.79 7.85
N SER A 30 22.32 26.83 8.31
CA SER A 30 23.11 25.74 8.92
C SER A 30 22.40 24.37 9.08
N PRO A 31 22.81 23.32 8.33
CA PRO A 31 22.40 21.95 8.64
C PRO A 31 23.28 21.42 9.77
N ASN A 32 22.91 21.69 11.03
CA ASN A 32 23.34 20.88 12.19
C ASN A 32 22.68 21.25 13.55
N ALA A 33 21.47 21.80 13.54
CA ALA A 33 20.69 21.85 14.77
C ALA A 33 19.90 20.54 14.87
N ASN A 34 20.19 19.71 15.90
CA ASN A 34 19.23 18.68 16.29
C ASN A 34 17.86 19.35 16.41
N PRO A 35 16.82 18.86 15.71
CA PRO A 35 15.51 19.48 15.81
C PRO A 35 15.10 19.56 17.28
N THR A 36 14.75 20.75 17.75
CA THR A 36 14.32 20.94 19.13
C THR A 36 13.09 20.10 19.39
N ILE A 37 13.10 19.28 20.45
CA ILE A 37 11.98 18.42 20.80
C ILE A 37 11.14 19.13 21.86
N LEU A 38 9.91 19.50 21.52
CA LEU A 38 8.93 20.00 22.47
C LEU A 38 8.11 18.83 23.00
N ASN A 39 8.24 18.54 24.30
CA ASN A 39 7.41 17.55 24.98
C ASN A 39 6.23 18.26 25.65
N LEU A 40 5.01 17.88 25.30
CA LEU A 40 3.79 18.40 25.94
C LEU A 40 3.02 17.26 26.58
N ILE A 41 2.68 17.42 27.85
CA ILE A 41 1.79 16.50 28.57
C ILE A 41 0.34 16.94 28.34
N VAL A 42 -0.52 16.00 28.00
CA VAL A 42 -1.97 16.22 27.84
C VAL A 42 -2.71 15.31 28.83
N ASP A 43 -3.67 15.85 29.56
CA ASP A 43 -4.52 15.09 30.49
C ASP A 43 -5.99 15.49 30.27
N SER A 44 -6.79 14.58 29.73
CA SER A 44 -8.21 14.83 29.44
C SER A 44 -9.09 14.98 30.68
N ASN A 45 -8.60 14.62 31.88
CA ASN A 45 -9.36 14.74 33.12
C ASN A 45 -9.19 16.11 33.80
N LYS A 46 -8.27 16.94 33.32
CA LYS A 46 -8.03 18.26 33.89
C LYS A 46 -8.77 19.35 33.12
N ILE A 47 -9.42 20.23 33.87
CA ILE A 47 -10.01 21.47 33.39
C ILE A 47 -9.14 22.60 33.93
N ASN A 48 -8.00 22.85 33.29
CA ASN A 48 -7.11 23.93 33.69
C ASN A 48 -7.31 25.15 32.79
N SER A 49 -7.35 26.33 33.39
CA SER A 49 -7.04 27.58 32.68
C SER A 49 -5.54 27.77 32.78
N TYR A 50 -4.77 27.68 31.69
CA TYR A 50 -3.32 27.84 31.77
C TYR A 50 -2.98 29.28 32.18
N SER A 51 -2.21 29.44 33.25
CA SER A 51 -1.61 30.75 33.59
C SER A 51 -0.29 30.99 32.84
N SER A 52 0.27 29.93 32.22
CA SER A 52 1.56 29.89 31.52
C SER A 52 1.53 28.86 30.36
N GLU A 53 2.69 28.40 29.89
CA GLU A 53 2.84 27.43 28.80
C GLU A 53 2.19 26.07 29.16
N CYS A 54 1.22 25.61 28.34
CA CYS A 54 0.56 24.33 28.59
C CYS A 54 1.51 23.16 28.30
N GLY A 55 1.38 22.07 29.06
CA GLY A 55 2.07 20.81 28.82
C GLY A 55 3.50 20.73 29.34
N SER A 56 4.01 21.78 29.98
CA SER A 56 5.39 21.86 30.51
C SER A 56 5.63 20.91 31.70
N SER A 57 4.59 20.64 32.47
CA SER A 57 4.58 19.73 33.61
C SER A 57 3.27 18.93 33.63
N PHE A 58 3.17 17.91 34.49
CA PHE A 58 1.89 17.20 34.65
C PHE A 58 0.84 18.12 35.29
N GLU A 59 1.25 18.98 36.22
CA GLU A 59 0.43 19.98 36.90
C GLU A 59 -0.14 21.01 35.91
N ASP A 60 0.66 21.41 34.93
CA ASP A 60 0.33 22.38 33.87
C ASP A 60 -0.03 21.70 32.53
N SER A 61 -0.47 20.43 32.55
CA SER A 61 -0.80 19.67 31.34
C SER A 61 -1.84 20.39 30.47
N CYS A 62 -1.73 20.27 29.15
CA CYS A 62 -2.80 20.70 28.24
C CYS A 62 -4.07 19.85 28.50
N ASN A 63 -5.25 20.42 28.25
CA ASN A 63 -6.57 19.86 28.61
C ASN A 63 -7.03 18.85 27.56
N ASN A 64 -6.53 19.00 26.34
CA ASN A 64 -6.88 18.20 25.19
C ASN A 64 -5.75 18.31 24.14
N ILE A 65 -5.82 17.45 23.13
CA ILE A 65 -4.81 17.38 22.07
C ILE A 65 -4.80 18.67 21.23
N VAL A 66 -5.96 19.28 20.97
CA VAL A 66 -6.04 20.48 20.10
C VAL A 66 -5.32 21.68 20.72
N ASP A 67 -5.43 21.87 22.04
CA ASP A 67 -4.73 22.93 22.77
C ASP A 67 -3.21 22.74 22.71
N ALA A 68 -2.74 21.49 22.87
CA ALA A 68 -1.32 21.16 22.79
C ALA A 68 -0.75 21.41 21.38
N VAL A 69 -1.49 21.02 20.33
CA VAL A 69 -1.09 21.24 18.93
C VAL A 69 -1.08 22.73 18.60
N LYS A 70 -2.09 23.49 19.06
CA LYS A 70 -2.12 24.94 18.89
C LYS A 70 -0.91 25.62 19.52
N TYR A 71 -0.56 25.24 20.75
CA TYR A 71 0.63 25.74 21.42
C TYR A 71 1.91 25.39 20.64
N PHE A 72 2.01 24.17 20.11
CA PHE A 72 3.14 23.77 19.27
C PHE A 72 3.24 24.58 17.97
N HIS A 73 2.13 24.90 17.30
CA HIS A 73 2.17 25.76 16.12
C HIS A 73 2.72 27.16 16.43
N GLU A 74 2.29 27.76 17.55
CA GLU A 74 2.82 29.06 18.00
C GLU A 74 4.33 28.95 18.30
N TYR A 75 4.76 27.87 18.96
CA TYR A 75 6.17 27.59 19.22
C TYR A 75 6.99 27.42 17.93
N ASN A 76 6.50 26.61 16.98
CA ASN A 76 7.13 26.26 15.71
C ASN A 76 7.16 27.44 14.71
N SER A 77 6.24 28.40 14.85
CA SER A 77 6.22 29.61 14.01
C SER A 77 7.44 30.53 14.18
N LYS A 78 8.21 30.35 15.26
CA LYS A 78 9.43 31.11 15.53
C LYS A 78 10.59 30.57 14.69
N PRO A 79 11.42 31.42 14.05
CA PRO A 79 12.51 30.99 13.17
C PRO A 79 13.48 29.98 13.79
N GLU A 80 13.77 30.12 15.09
CA GLU A 80 14.64 29.23 15.85
C GLU A 80 14.04 27.82 16.08
N ASN A 81 12.72 27.66 15.90
CA ASN A 81 11.98 26.43 16.18
C ASN A 81 11.31 25.83 14.93
N ILE A 82 11.55 26.36 13.73
CA ILE A 82 10.82 25.99 12.50
C ILE A 82 10.87 24.48 12.16
N ASN A 83 11.94 23.79 12.58
CA ASN A 83 12.11 22.34 12.38
C ASN A 83 11.91 21.53 13.66
N SER A 84 11.25 22.09 14.68
CA SER A 84 11.01 21.40 15.95
C SER A 84 10.11 20.16 15.78
N THR A 85 10.27 19.21 16.68
CA THR A 85 9.46 17.98 16.76
C THR A 85 8.53 18.08 17.96
N LEU A 86 7.27 17.71 17.77
CA LEU A 86 6.28 17.61 18.83
C LEU A 86 6.22 16.19 19.40
N VAL A 87 6.29 16.07 20.71
CA VAL A 87 6.00 14.83 21.44
C VAL A 87 4.84 15.08 22.39
N LEU A 88 3.67 14.52 22.06
CA LEU A 88 2.50 14.49 22.93
C LEU A 88 2.58 13.26 23.84
N LYS A 89 2.55 13.51 25.15
CA LYS A 89 2.48 12.49 26.20
C LYS A 89 1.08 12.53 26.82
N LEU A 90 0.25 11.57 26.46
CA LEU A 90 -1.14 11.49 26.90
C LEU A 90 -1.21 10.76 28.24
N ALA A 91 -1.72 11.42 29.27
CA ALA A 91 -2.07 10.79 30.54
C ALA A 91 -3.17 9.73 30.33
N ASP A 92 -3.17 8.72 31.19
CA ASP A 92 -4.18 7.65 31.13
C ASP A 92 -5.59 8.23 31.27
N GLY A 93 -6.51 7.78 30.43
CA GLY A 93 -7.85 8.35 30.36
C GLY A 93 -8.50 8.24 28.99
N THR A 94 -9.75 8.69 28.94
CA THR A 94 -10.54 8.74 27.71
C THR A 94 -10.52 10.15 27.12
N TYR A 95 -10.23 10.24 25.83
CA TYR A 95 -10.12 11.47 25.04
C TYR A 95 -11.27 11.48 24.03
N PRO A 96 -12.31 12.29 24.23
CA PRO A 96 -13.42 12.39 23.28
C PRO A 96 -12.96 12.95 21.94
N GLY A 97 -13.34 12.31 20.84
CA GLY A 97 -12.93 12.65 19.49
C GLY A 97 -13.34 14.07 19.08
N LYS A 98 -14.45 14.60 19.60
CA LYS A 98 -14.92 15.97 19.32
C LYS A 98 -13.89 17.07 19.58
N VAL A 99 -13.04 16.92 20.60
CA VAL A 99 -12.09 17.96 21.05
C VAL A 99 -10.63 17.51 21.05
N ASN A 100 -10.35 16.29 20.61
CA ASN A 100 -9.00 15.72 20.59
C ASN A 100 -8.50 15.41 19.18
N TYR A 101 -8.70 16.38 18.27
CA TYR A 101 -8.26 16.29 16.88
C TYR A 101 -6.97 17.08 16.63
N ILE A 102 -6.29 16.75 15.54
CA ILE A 102 -5.10 17.42 15.03
C ILE A 102 -5.43 17.92 13.62
N HIS A 103 -5.38 19.22 13.40
CA HIS A 103 -5.50 19.83 12.07
C HIS A 103 -4.18 20.45 11.64
N SER A 104 -3.98 20.58 10.32
CA SER A 104 -2.82 21.29 9.73
C SER A 104 -1.46 20.70 10.11
N GLY A 105 -1.38 19.37 10.25
CA GLY A 105 -0.14 18.71 10.67
C GLY A 105 0.87 18.43 9.57
N LEU A 106 0.61 18.85 8.33
CA LEU A 106 1.54 18.67 7.22
C LEU A 106 2.87 19.40 7.44
N GLY A 107 3.97 18.74 7.07
CA GLY A 107 5.33 19.21 7.28
C GLY A 107 5.83 19.09 8.71
N LEU A 108 5.02 18.56 9.63
CA LEU A 108 5.39 18.41 11.04
C LEU A 108 5.90 17.00 11.35
N ASN A 109 6.73 16.93 12.39
CA ASN A 109 7.12 15.68 13.04
C ASN A 109 6.39 15.59 14.38
N ILE A 110 5.42 14.68 14.47
CA ILE A 110 4.57 14.48 15.63
C ILE A 110 4.71 13.05 16.14
N THR A 111 5.01 12.90 17.43
CA THR A 111 4.91 11.63 18.14
C THR A 111 3.83 11.74 19.21
N ILE A 112 2.90 10.79 19.26
CA ILE A 112 1.86 10.65 20.27
C ILE A 112 2.12 9.35 21.02
N SER A 113 2.25 9.44 22.33
CA SER A 113 2.54 8.29 23.19
C SER A 113 1.88 8.46 24.55
N THR A 114 1.79 7.37 25.30
CA THR A 114 1.32 7.40 26.68
C THR A 114 2.35 8.11 27.58
N TYR A 115 1.88 8.94 28.52
CA TYR A 115 2.71 9.57 29.54
C TYR A 115 3.29 8.51 30.49
N THR A 116 2.43 7.61 30.97
CA THR A 116 2.85 6.40 31.68
C THR A 116 3.42 5.40 30.68
N SER A 117 4.68 5.01 30.82
CA SER A 117 5.34 4.09 29.89
C SER A 117 4.56 2.77 29.74
N ASN A 118 4.31 2.35 28.50
CA ASN A 118 3.62 1.10 28.16
C ASN A 118 2.20 0.96 28.74
N SER A 119 1.57 2.06 29.14
CA SER A 119 0.15 2.05 29.47
C SER A 119 -0.68 1.59 28.27
N ASN A 120 -1.81 0.95 28.56
CA ASN A 120 -2.84 0.63 27.56
C ASN A 120 -4.15 1.40 27.81
N ASP A 121 -4.09 2.40 28.69
CA ASP A 121 -5.27 3.06 29.27
C ASP A 121 -5.54 4.44 28.64
N VAL A 122 -4.83 4.79 27.57
CA VAL A 122 -5.14 5.95 26.74
C VAL A 122 -6.10 5.54 25.63
N ILE A 123 -7.33 6.04 25.72
CA ILE A 123 -8.43 5.72 24.82
C ILE A 123 -8.84 7.00 24.09
N ILE A 124 -8.78 7.01 22.76
CA ILE A 124 -9.46 8.01 21.94
C ILE A 124 -10.81 7.42 21.53
N ASP A 125 -11.89 8.03 22.03
CA ASP A 125 -13.27 7.60 21.76
C ASP A 125 -13.84 8.42 20.60
N GLY A 126 -14.00 7.79 19.44
CA GLY A 126 -14.53 8.38 18.23
C GLY A 126 -16.06 8.46 18.16
N SER A 127 -16.79 8.10 19.22
CA SER A 127 -18.26 8.07 19.21
C SER A 127 -18.89 9.45 18.98
N ASP A 128 -18.22 10.52 19.40
CA ASP A 128 -18.68 11.90 19.26
C ASP A 128 -17.91 12.72 18.22
N ILE A 129 -17.14 12.05 17.35
CA ILE A 129 -16.27 12.70 16.37
C ILE A 129 -17.06 13.63 15.43
N GLN A 130 -16.60 14.88 15.29
CA GLN A 130 -17.23 15.91 14.45
C GLN A 130 -16.34 16.45 13.34
N ASN A 131 -15.08 16.01 13.27
CA ASN A 131 -14.08 16.35 12.26
C ASN A 131 -13.16 15.14 12.06
N TYR A 132 -12.28 15.13 11.05
CA TYR A 132 -11.18 14.17 11.03
C TYR A 132 -10.41 14.22 12.34
N LEU A 133 -10.06 13.06 12.90
CA LEU A 133 -9.25 13.03 14.12
C LEU A 133 -7.84 13.57 13.83
N ILE A 134 -7.27 13.21 12.68
CA ILE A 134 -5.98 13.71 12.22
C ILE A 134 -6.17 14.17 10.76
N ASP A 135 -6.17 15.48 10.54
CA ASP A 135 -6.31 16.13 9.24
C ASP A 135 -4.99 16.73 8.77
N PHE A 136 -4.33 15.99 7.89
CA PHE A 136 -3.07 16.32 7.23
C PHE A 136 -3.33 16.60 5.74
N ASP A 137 -4.37 17.36 5.43
CA ASP A 137 -4.70 17.86 4.08
C ASP A 137 -3.94 19.16 3.73
N ASN A 138 -3.46 19.24 2.49
CA ASN A 138 -2.88 20.45 1.94
C ASN A 138 -3.96 21.27 1.21
N LYS A 139 -4.64 22.16 1.94
CA LYS A 139 -5.64 23.07 1.35
C LYS A 139 -5.06 24.19 0.47
N GLY A 140 -3.76 24.18 0.13
CA GLY A 140 -3.11 25.28 -0.61
C GLY A 140 -1.95 24.88 -1.53
N ASP A 141 -1.61 25.80 -2.44
CA ASP A 141 -0.62 25.58 -3.51
C ASP A 141 0.85 25.52 -3.03
N ASN A 142 1.13 25.86 -1.76
CA ASN A 142 2.47 25.88 -1.19
C ASN A 142 2.59 24.89 -0.03
N PRO A 143 2.83 23.60 -0.31
CA PRO A 143 3.14 22.64 0.74
C PRO A 143 4.36 23.08 1.56
N PRO A 144 4.46 22.70 2.83
CA PRO A 144 5.73 22.75 3.55
C PRO A 144 6.79 21.91 2.82
N SER A 145 8.04 22.37 2.82
CA SER A 145 9.16 21.64 2.20
C SER A 145 9.66 20.46 3.05
N SER A 146 9.19 20.34 4.30
CA SER A 146 9.60 19.30 5.24
C SER A 146 8.79 18.02 5.06
N LYS A 147 9.43 16.88 5.33
CA LYS A 147 8.75 15.59 5.45
C LYS A 147 7.72 15.64 6.58
N THR A 148 6.56 15.03 6.36
CA THR A 148 5.57 14.80 7.41
C THR A 148 5.83 13.46 8.08
N TYR A 149 5.88 13.43 9.41
CA TYR A 149 6.02 12.21 10.18
C TYR A 149 5.02 12.19 11.33
N LEU A 150 4.23 11.12 11.42
CA LEU A 150 3.37 10.85 12.56
C LEU A 150 3.71 9.46 13.12
N LYS A 151 4.01 9.40 14.42
CA LYS A 151 4.05 8.13 15.14
C LYS A 151 3.06 8.17 16.29
N VAL A 152 2.13 7.21 16.33
CA VAL A 152 1.22 6.99 17.45
C VAL A 152 1.58 5.68 18.13
N SER A 153 1.67 5.67 19.45
CA SER A 153 2.09 4.50 20.21
C SER A 153 1.23 4.23 21.44
N ASN A 154 0.83 2.96 21.62
CA ASN A 154 0.07 2.47 22.77
C ASN A 154 -1.30 3.16 22.99
N VAL A 155 -1.93 3.66 21.93
CA VAL A 155 -3.25 4.31 22.00
C VAL A 155 -4.34 3.34 21.52
N ALA A 156 -5.45 3.28 22.24
CA ALA A 156 -6.67 2.60 21.80
C ALA A 156 -7.62 3.58 21.11
N PHE A 157 -8.01 3.29 19.87
CA PHE A 157 -9.04 3.98 19.11
C PHE A 157 -10.32 3.16 19.18
N VAL A 158 -11.40 3.73 19.71
CA VAL A 158 -12.64 3.01 20.02
C VAL A 158 -13.84 3.75 19.44
N ASN A 159 -14.88 3.03 19.02
CA ASN A 159 -16.18 3.58 18.61
C ASN A 159 -16.15 4.54 17.39
N PHE A 160 -15.29 4.30 16.41
CA PHE A 160 -15.29 5.08 15.17
C PHE A 160 -16.43 4.61 14.26
N PHE A 161 -17.56 5.30 14.34
CA PHE A 161 -18.80 5.00 13.61
C PHE A 161 -19.19 6.03 12.54
N SER A 162 -18.63 7.25 12.61
CA SER A 162 -18.96 8.32 11.66
C SER A 162 -18.61 7.91 10.23
N LEU A 163 -19.52 8.17 9.28
CA LEU A 163 -19.29 7.97 7.84
C LEU A 163 -18.63 9.15 7.16
N ASP A 164 -18.47 10.27 7.85
CA ASP A 164 -17.96 11.53 7.29
C ASP A 164 -16.53 11.82 7.75
N TYR A 165 -16.10 11.21 8.86
CA TYR A 165 -14.82 11.51 9.51
C TYR A 165 -13.96 10.28 9.72
N ASP A 166 -12.66 10.48 9.59
CA ASP A 166 -11.63 9.45 9.56
C ASP A 166 -10.70 9.57 10.75
N ILE A 167 -9.98 8.49 11.06
CA ILE A 167 -8.89 8.54 12.04
C ILE A 167 -7.75 9.39 11.49
N LEU A 168 -7.44 9.21 10.21
CA LEU A 168 -6.39 9.95 9.52
C LEU A 168 -6.87 10.27 8.11
N HIS A 169 -6.78 11.54 7.75
CA HIS A 169 -6.92 12.02 6.39
C HIS A 169 -5.62 12.72 5.99
N SER A 170 -5.04 12.38 4.83
CA SER A 170 -3.86 13.09 4.33
C SER A 170 -3.78 13.16 2.80
N ASP A 171 -3.93 14.37 2.27
CA ASP A 171 -3.70 14.68 0.87
C ASP A 171 -2.38 15.45 0.70
N THR A 172 -1.51 14.91 -0.15
CA THR A 172 -0.20 15.48 -0.51
C THR A 172 -0.03 15.67 -2.01
N VAL A 173 -1.10 15.57 -2.81
CA VAL A 173 -1.00 15.63 -4.28
C VAL A 173 -0.44 16.98 -4.77
N TYR A 174 -0.77 18.07 -4.08
CA TYR A 174 -0.37 19.43 -4.48
C TYR A 174 1.05 19.81 -4.08
N GLY A 175 1.79 18.90 -3.43
CA GLY A 175 3.10 19.22 -2.92
C GLY A 175 4.02 18.04 -2.84
N LYS A 176 5.24 18.19 -3.37
CA LYS A 176 6.22 17.11 -3.38
C LYS A 176 6.73 16.77 -1.99
N MET A 177 5.89 16.12 -1.20
CA MET A 177 6.07 15.92 0.22
C MET A 177 6.00 14.43 0.54
N GLU A 178 7.04 13.99 1.23
CA GLU A 178 7.11 12.66 1.81
C GLU A 178 6.29 12.59 3.09
N THR A 179 5.51 11.53 3.27
CA THR A 179 4.76 11.25 4.50
C THR A 179 5.06 9.87 5.06
N GLN A 180 5.18 9.78 6.39
CA GLN A 180 5.35 8.51 7.07
C GLN A 180 4.49 8.44 8.32
N TYR A 181 3.59 7.48 8.36
CA TYR A 181 2.64 7.27 9.45
C TYR A 181 2.86 5.92 10.10
N ILE A 182 3.07 5.88 11.41
CA ILE A 182 3.34 4.65 12.16
C ILE A 182 2.37 4.54 13.33
N PHE A 183 1.59 3.46 13.36
CA PHE A 183 0.74 3.07 14.48
C PHE A 183 1.36 1.85 15.17
N GLU A 184 2.07 2.09 16.27
CA GLU A 184 2.82 1.06 17.01
C GLU A 184 2.06 0.65 18.29
N ARG A 185 1.76 -0.64 18.45
CA ARG A 185 1.03 -1.19 19.61
C ARG A 185 -0.32 -0.50 19.84
N CYS A 186 -0.94 0.01 18.78
CA CYS A 186 -2.26 0.63 18.86
C CYS A 186 -3.36 -0.45 18.86
N LYS A 187 -4.51 -0.13 19.46
CA LYS A 187 -5.70 -0.98 19.41
C LYS A 187 -6.80 -0.26 18.67
N PHE A 188 -7.47 -0.91 17.74
CA PHE A 188 -8.61 -0.40 17.00
C PHE A 188 -9.80 -1.29 17.32
N LEU A 189 -10.73 -0.77 18.12
CA LEU A 189 -11.76 -1.57 18.78
C LEU A 189 -13.15 -1.09 18.40
N ASN A 190 -14.09 -2.02 18.23
CA ASN A 190 -15.52 -1.76 18.12
C ASN A 190 -15.86 -0.59 17.17
N SER A 191 -15.37 -0.65 15.94
CA SER A 191 -15.46 0.47 14.98
C SER A 191 -16.02 -0.02 13.65
N THR A 192 -17.13 0.56 13.19
CA THR A 192 -17.82 0.12 11.96
C THR A 192 -17.47 0.94 10.72
N ASN A 193 -16.70 2.02 10.90
CA ASN A 193 -16.19 2.82 9.80
C ASN A 193 -14.77 3.34 10.10
N LEU A 194 -13.83 2.42 10.25
CA LEU A 194 -12.44 2.79 10.43
C LEU A 194 -11.83 3.17 9.08
N ARG A 195 -11.36 4.42 8.96
CA ARG A 195 -10.74 4.92 7.72
C ARG A 195 -9.43 5.67 7.98
N PHE A 196 -8.46 5.36 7.14
CA PHE A 196 -7.22 6.10 6.91
C PHE A 196 -7.20 6.49 5.44
N SER A 197 -7.56 7.73 5.11
CA SER A 197 -7.83 8.16 3.74
C SER A 197 -6.87 9.24 3.26
N GLY A 198 -6.90 9.50 1.95
CA GLY A 198 -6.14 10.58 1.32
C GLY A 198 -5.29 10.10 0.14
N TYR A 199 -4.49 11.01 -0.41
CA TYR A 199 -3.78 10.84 -1.67
C TYR A 199 -2.29 11.21 -1.54
N GLY A 200 -1.42 10.34 -2.05
CA GLY A 200 0.03 10.59 -2.15
C GLY A 200 0.45 11.19 -3.50
N GLU A 201 1.57 11.93 -3.54
CA GLU A 201 2.26 12.19 -4.82
C GLU A 201 2.89 10.89 -5.38
N SER A 202 3.61 10.14 -4.53
CA SER A 202 4.30 8.90 -4.94
C SER A 202 4.37 7.86 -3.82
N LYS A 203 4.25 6.58 -4.21
CA LYS A 203 4.28 5.42 -3.31
C LYS A 203 5.66 5.13 -2.71
N ASP A 204 6.72 5.57 -3.38
CA ASP A 204 8.11 5.36 -2.94
C ASP A 204 8.46 6.20 -1.70
N VAL A 205 7.68 7.24 -1.42
CA VAL A 205 7.93 8.19 -0.33
C VAL A 205 6.82 8.14 0.73
N ASN A 206 5.57 7.88 0.34
CA ASN A 206 4.45 7.92 1.28
C ASN A 206 4.14 6.55 1.87
N SER A 207 4.03 6.45 3.20
CA SER A 207 3.83 5.18 3.89
C SER A 207 2.93 5.28 5.12
N ILE A 208 2.17 4.21 5.36
CA ILE A 208 1.48 3.92 6.61
C ILE A 208 1.83 2.50 7.08
N SER A 209 2.18 2.38 8.36
CA SER A 209 2.64 1.14 8.98
C SER A 209 1.88 0.87 10.26
N PHE A 210 1.44 -0.37 10.43
CA PHE A 210 0.85 -0.87 11.66
C PHE A 210 1.78 -1.94 12.24
N GLU A 211 2.32 -1.65 13.42
CA GLU A 211 3.32 -2.50 14.07
C GLU A 211 2.80 -3.00 15.40
N ARG A 212 2.69 -4.32 15.59
CA ARG A 212 2.19 -4.92 16.84
C ARG A 212 0.81 -4.41 17.26
N SER A 213 0.03 -3.92 16.30
CA SER A 213 -1.30 -3.34 16.54
C SER A 213 -2.38 -4.43 16.57
N ILE A 214 -3.54 -4.11 17.12
CA ILE A 214 -4.68 -5.03 17.23
C ILE A 214 -5.91 -4.38 16.61
N PHE A 215 -6.58 -5.10 15.71
CA PHE A 215 -7.89 -4.77 15.18
C PHE A 215 -8.91 -5.77 15.71
N GLU A 216 -9.93 -5.30 16.42
CA GLU A 216 -10.92 -6.16 17.08
C GLU A 216 -12.33 -5.60 16.97
N ASN A 217 -13.25 -6.42 16.46
CA ASN A 217 -14.63 -6.05 16.16
C ASN A 217 -14.70 -4.80 15.26
N VAL A 218 -13.95 -4.85 14.16
CA VAL A 218 -13.89 -3.74 13.20
C VAL A 218 -14.51 -4.10 11.86
N THR A 219 -15.10 -3.10 11.20
CA THR A 219 -15.54 -3.19 9.81
C THR A 219 -14.73 -2.23 8.95
N PHE A 220 -14.07 -2.76 7.93
CA PHE A 220 -13.44 -1.99 6.87
C PHE A 220 -14.43 -1.78 5.72
N ARG A 221 -14.44 -0.57 5.16
CA ARG A 221 -15.27 -0.14 4.04
C ARG A 221 -14.40 0.42 2.91
N GLU A 222 -15.03 0.87 1.83
CA GLU A 222 -14.32 1.57 0.76
C GLU A 222 -13.38 2.63 1.30
N ASN A 223 -12.17 2.70 0.75
CA ASN A 223 -11.16 3.70 1.15
C ASN A 223 -10.79 3.67 2.64
N SER A 224 -11.02 2.55 3.34
CA SER A 224 -10.56 2.35 4.73
C SER A 224 -9.04 2.49 4.88
N PHE A 225 -8.29 2.25 3.81
CA PHE A 225 -6.87 2.52 3.72
C PHE A 225 -6.63 3.34 2.45
N PHE A 226 -5.70 4.30 2.49
CA PHE A 226 -5.40 5.30 1.46
C PHE A 226 -5.66 4.83 0.03
N SER A 227 -6.40 5.65 -0.73
CA SER A 227 -6.88 5.32 -2.07
C SER A 227 -5.76 5.32 -3.11
N ARG A 228 -4.80 6.25 -3.02
CA ARG A 228 -3.67 6.32 -3.98
C ARG A 228 -2.37 6.69 -3.31
N ASN A 229 -1.31 6.14 -3.88
CA ASN A 229 0.06 6.57 -3.67
C ASN A 229 0.65 6.42 -2.25
N TYR A 230 0.16 5.47 -1.46
CA TYR A 230 0.75 5.09 -0.17
C TYR A 230 1.20 3.62 -0.16
N THR A 231 2.32 3.35 0.50
CA THR A 231 2.70 2.00 0.94
C THR A 231 2.03 1.67 2.25
N THR A 232 1.29 0.55 2.32
CA THR A 232 0.69 0.05 3.56
C THR A 232 1.42 -1.20 4.03
N SER A 233 1.82 -1.25 5.30
CA SER A 233 2.46 -2.43 5.89
C SER A 233 1.84 -2.84 7.22
N PHE A 234 1.82 -4.14 7.46
CA PHE A 234 1.37 -4.74 8.72
C PHE A 234 2.46 -5.68 9.21
N THR A 235 2.99 -5.39 10.40
CA THR A 235 4.01 -6.19 11.06
C THR A 235 3.48 -6.62 12.42
N LEU A 236 3.49 -7.92 12.73
CA LEU A 236 3.06 -8.46 14.02
C LEU A 236 1.63 -8.04 14.43
N THR A 237 0.79 -7.69 13.46
CA THR A 237 -0.54 -7.15 13.70
C THR A 237 -1.55 -8.28 13.87
N LYS A 238 -2.46 -8.13 14.84
CA LYS A 238 -3.53 -9.10 15.11
C LYS A 238 -4.87 -8.55 14.64
N PHE A 239 -5.63 -9.39 13.95
CA PHE A 239 -6.98 -9.11 13.46
C PHE A 239 -7.93 -10.12 14.11
N ASN A 240 -8.50 -9.77 15.27
CA ASN A 240 -9.26 -10.68 16.12
C ASN A 240 -10.68 -10.97 15.59
N SER A 241 -11.35 -9.93 15.09
CA SER A 241 -12.63 -10.06 14.38
C SER A 241 -12.78 -8.88 13.44
N VAL A 242 -12.69 -9.15 12.14
CA VAL A 242 -12.72 -8.13 11.08
C VAL A 242 -13.79 -8.50 10.07
N SER A 243 -14.52 -7.49 9.63
CA SER A 243 -15.44 -7.60 8.50
C SER A 243 -15.04 -6.63 7.39
N PHE A 244 -15.20 -7.06 6.14
CA PHE A 244 -15.09 -6.20 4.96
C PHE A 244 -16.49 -5.96 4.43
N ASP A 245 -16.99 -4.73 4.50
CA ASP A 245 -18.33 -4.38 4.01
C ASP A 245 -18.40 -4.43 2.47
N ASP A 246 -19.61 -4.46 1.92
CA ASP A 246 -19.99 -4.54 0.50
C ASP A 246 -19.35 -3.51 -0.43
N SER A 247 -18.88 -2.41 0.15
CA SER A 247 -18.23 -1.32 -0.58
C SER A 247 -16.71 -1.39 -0.50
N PHE A 248 -16.12 -2.38 0.19
CA PHE A 248 -14.66 -2.45 0.33
C PHE A 248 -14.00 -2.73 -1.02
N ILE A 249 -13.55 -1.66 -1.65
CA ILE A 249 -12.75 -1.67 -2.85
C ILE A 249 -11.34 -1.28 -2.41
N VAL A 250 -10.37 -2.19 -2.56
CA VAL A 250 -8.95 -1.80 -2.58
C VAL A 250 -8.59 -1.57 -4.03
N GLU A 251 -8.95 -0.40 -4.54
CA GLU A 251 -8.53 0.03 -5.87
C GLU A 251 -7.09 0.57 -5.75
N GLU A 252 -6.22 0.18 -6.70
CA GLU A 252 -4.99 0.93 -7.05
C GLU A 252 -3.73 0.80 -6.16
N ILE A 253 -3.20 -0.42 -5.98
CA ILE A 253 -1.94 -0.66 -5.23
C ILE A 253 -0.75 -0.78 -6.19
N ASP A 254 0.31 0.03 -6.03
CA ASP A 254 1.61 -0.11 -6.74
C ASP A 254 2.73 0.14 -5.72
N SER A 255 2.82 -0.70 -4.70
CA SER A 255 3.96 -0.67 -3.79
C SER A 255 4.03 -1.94 -2.95
N LYS A 256 5.24 -2.21 -2.48
CA LYS A 256 5.64 -3.33 -1.62
C LYS A 256 4.79 -3.37 -0.35
N LYS A 257 3.62 -4.02 -0.41
CA LYS A 257 2.87 -4.34 0.81
C LYS A 257 3.51 -5.58 1.44
N THR A 258 3.85 -5.44 2.71
CA THR A 258 4.40 -6.51 3.55
C THR A 258 3.39 -6.84 4.63
N ILE A 259 2.98 -8.10 4.69
CA ILE A 259 2.30 -8.69 5.84
C ILE A 259 3.32 -9.64 6.46
N PHE A 260 3.81 -9.30 7.65
CA PHE A 260 4.85 -10.08 8.31
C PHE A 260 4.39 -10.46 9.72
N GLU A 261 4.37 -11.77 10.01
CA GLU A 261 4.02 -12.33 11.32
C GLU A 261 2.63 -11.85 11.84
N CYS A 262 1.68 -11.65 10.94
CA CYS A 262 0.32 -11.23 11.31
C CYS A 262 -0.56 -12.42 11.68
N ALA A 263 -1.57 -12.19 12.51
CA ALA A 263 -2.57 -13.18 12.87
C ALA A 263 -3.98 -12.68 12.56
N PHE A 264 -4.67 -13.34 11.64
CA PHE A 264 -6.08 -13.11 11.33
C PHE A 264 -6.87 -14.23 12.02
N ASN A 265 -7.70 -13.91 13.01
CA ASN A 265 -8.41 -14.91 13.81
C ASN A 265 -9.81 -15.20 13.29
N GLN A 266 -10.50 -14.16 12.83
CA GLN A 266 -11.81 -14.27 12.18
C GLN A 266 -11.94 -13.13 11.17
N VAL A 267 -12.13 -13.51 9.90
CA VAL A 267 -12.37 -12.56 8.81
C VAL A 267 -13.71 -12.88 8.17
N SER A 268 -14.58 -11.88 8.02
CA SER A 268 -15.84 -12.03 7.31
C SER A 268 -15.99 -11.04 6.16
N PHE A 269 -16.76 -11.44 5.16
CA PHE A 269 -17.02 -10.67 3.96
C PHE A 269 -18.50 -10.28 3.85
N GLY A 270 -18.76 -9.06 3.41
CA GLY A 270 -20.07 -8.58 2.97
C GLY A 270 -20.59 -9.38 1.78
N ILE A 271 -21.90 -9.28 1.53
CA ILE A 271 -22.63 -9.98 0.48
C ILE A 271 -22.08 -9.69 -0.93
N LYS A 272 -21.69 -8.43 -1.21
CA LYS A 272 -21.13 -7.98 -2.50
C LYS A 272 -19.61 -8.03 -2.53
N THR A 273 -18.96 -7.80 -1.39
CA THR A 273 -17.50 -7.82 -1.27
C THR A 273 -17.02 -9.24 -1.15
N GLN A 274 -16.58 -9.83 -2.25
CA GLN A 274 -16.26 -11.24 -2.29
C GLN A 274 -14.76 -11.53 -2.14
N LYS A 275 -13.90 -10.56 -1.78
CA LYS A 275 -12.43 -10.72 -1.95
C LYS A 275 -11.65 -10.00 -0.86
N LEU A 276 -10.67 -10.69 -0.24
CA LEU A 276 -9.78 -10.07 0.77
C LEU A 276 -8.80 -9.08 0.15
N TYR A 277 -8.39 -9.32 -1.10
CA TYR A 277 -7.37 -8.54 -1.78
C TYR A 277 -7.70 -8.41 -3.27
N PHE A 278 -7.68 -7.21 -3.81
CA PHE A 278 -7.33 -6.94 -5.20
C PHE A 278 -5.89 -6.44 -5.18
N ILE A 279 -4.95 -7.14 -5.81
CA ILE A 279 -3.59 -6.65 -5.90
C ILE A 279 -3.20 -6.40 -7.36
N GLU A 280 -3.00 -5.13 -7.70
CA GLU A 280 -2.21 -4.68 -8.86
C GLU A 280 -0.77 -4.26 -8.44
N ALA A 281 -0.28 -4.73 -7.28
CA ALA A 281 1.05 -4.36 -6.79
C ALA A 281 2.14 -5.08 -7.61
N LYS A 282 3.25 -4.39 -7.91
CA LYS A 282 4.41 -5.02 -8.57
C LYS A 282 4.97 -6.19 -7.75
N ASP A 283 5.11 -6.01 -6.44
CA ASP A 283 5.70 -6.98 -5.52
C ASP A 283 4.87 -7.09 -4.22
N ILE A 284 4.59 -8.32 -3.79
CA ILE A 284 3.89 -8.61 -2.53
C ILE A 284 4.69 -9.62 -1.74
N SER A 285 4.81 -9.39 -0.43
CA SER A 285 5.26 -10.42 0.50
C SER A 285 4.23 -10.66 1.62
N ILE A 286 3.82 -11.92 1.78
CA ILE A 286 3.06 -12.40 2.94
C ILE A 286 3.92 -13.48 3.61
N GLU A 287 4.40 -13.20 4.81
CA GLU A 287 5.38 -14.03 5.50
C GLU A 287 4.92 -14.37 6.92
N SER A 288 5.14 -15.63 7.31
CA SER A 288 5.02 -16.10 8.69
C SER A 288 3.67 -15.77 9.36
N SER A 289 2.61 -15.62 8.57
CA SER A 289 1.31 -15.15 9.05
C SER A 289 0.32 -16.29 9.18
N THR A 290 -0.63 -16.15 10.11
CA THR A 290 -1.69 -17.13 10.36
C THR A 290 -3.04 -16.54 9.99
N PHE A 291 -3.81 -17.27 9.17
CA PHE A 291 -5.17 -16.94 8.79
C PHE A 291 -6.11 -18.02 9.31
N ASN A 292 -6.78 -17.74 10.41
CA ASN A 292 -7.81 -18.56 11.01
C ASN A 292 -9.19 -18.05 10.58
N GLN A 293 -10.06 -19.00 10.25
CA GLN A 293 -11.50 -18.81 10.05
C GLN A 293 -11.87 -17.63 9.15
N ILE A 294 -11.78 -17.87 7.85
CA ILE A 294 -12.20 -16.90 6.84
C ILE A 294 -13.58 -17.31 6.34
N ILE A 295 -14.57 -16.47 6.65
CA ILE A 295 -15.98 -16.70 6.39
C ILE A 295 -16.36 -15.94 5.12
N GLY A 296 -16.57 -16.68 4.04
CA GLY A 296 -17.11 -16.12 2.81
C GLY A 296 -18.54 -15.59 2.95
N PRO A 297 -19.02 -14.80 1.99
CA PRO A 297 -20.41 -14.36 1.98
C PRO A 297 -21.35 -15.56 1.82
N LYS A 298 -22.55 -15.47 2.43
CA LYS A 298 -23.65 -16.42 2.19
C LYS A 298 -24.32 -16.20 0.81
N SER A 299 -23.52 -16.02 -0.23
CA SER A 299 -23.96 -15.76 -1.60
C SER A 299 -23.58 -16.92 -2.53
N SER A 300 -24.08 -16.92 -3.77
CA SER A 300 -23.73 -17.91 -4.78
C SER A 300 -22.28 -17.81 -5.28
N THR A 301 -21.56 -16.72 -4.95
CA THR A 301 -20.17 -16.54 -5.36
C THR A 301 -19.25 -16.64 -4.14
N PRO A 302 -18.33 -17.60 -4.09
CA PRO A 302 -17.45 -17.82 -2.95
C PRO A 302 -16.50 -16.64 -2.72
N ALA A 303 -16.13 -16.38 -1.46
CA ALA A 303 -15.08 -15.41 -1.16
C ALA A 303 -13.74 -15.86 -1.74
N CYS A 304 -12.88 -14.92 -2.12
CA CYS A 304 -11.52 -15.19 -2.52
C CYS A 304 -10.53 -14.68 -1.46
N LEU A 305 -9.68 -15.59 -0.96
CA LEU A 305 -8.66 -15.23 0.02
C LEU A 305 -7.55 -14.37 -0.60
N LEU A 306 -7.10 -14.68 -1.82
CA LEU A 306 -6.09 -13.90 -2.53
C LEU A 306 -6.53 -13.70 -3.98
N LYS A 307 -6.92 -12.48 -4.37
CA LYS A 307 -7.04 -12.14 -5.80
C LYS A 307 -5.86 -11.26 -6.26
N ILE A 308 -5.07 -11.79 -7.18
CA ILE A 308 -3.86 -11.16 -7.71
C ILE A 308 -4.08 -10.93 -9.21
N SER A 309 -3.98 -9.69 -9.68
CA SER A 309 -4.29 -9.35 -11.07
C SER A 309 -3.36 -8.28 -11.65
N ASN A 310 -3.34 -8.17 -12.98
CA ASN A 310 -2.78 -7.04 -13.71
C ASN A 310 -1.26 -6.89 -13.59
N ASN A 311 -0.53 -7.91 -14.09
CA ASN A 311 0.91 -7.87 -14.31
C ASN A 311 1.73 -7.70 -13.01
N VAL A 312 1.28 -8.28 -11.90
CA VAL A 312 2.12 -8.46 -10.71
C VAL A 312 3.37 -9.24 -11.12
N ASN A 313 4.56 -8.66 -10.89
CA ASN A 313 5.82 -9.26 -11.31
C ASN A 313 6.04 -10.57 -10.54
N ILE A 314 6.04 -10.51 -9.20
CA ILE A 314 6.17 -11.67 -8.32
C ILE A 314 5.42 -11.40 -7.00
N ALA A 315 4.46 -12.26 -6.66
CA ALA A 315 3.94 -12.37 -5.30
C ALA A 315 4.62 -13.55 -4.60
N THR A 316 5.25 -13.31 -3.45
CA THR A 316 5.85 -14.35 -2.61
C THR A 316 5.03 -14.54 -1.35
N ILE A 317 4.61 -15.77 -1.07
CA ILE A 317 3.77 -16.12 0.07
C ILE A 317 4.46 -17.27 0.78
N THR A 318 5.07 -16.99 1.94
CA THR A 318 6.04 -17.89 2.57
C THR A 318 5.70 -18.16 4.04
N LEU A 319 5.79 -19.42 4.47
CA LEU A 319 5.66 -19.83 5.88
C LEU A 319 4.32 -19.44 6.54
N ASN A 320 3.24 -19.33 5.78
CA ASN A 320 1.92 -18.99 6.32
C ASN A 320 1.12 -20.23 6.71
N SER A 321 0.13 -20.05 7.58
CA SER A 321 -0.88 -21.06 7.90
C SER A 321 -2.27 -20.55 7.53
N PHE A 322 -3.00 -21.30 6.71
CA PHE A 322 -4.35 -20.97 6.23
C PHE A 322 -5.35 -22.00 6.73
N ASN A 323 -6.12 -21.65 7.76
CA ASN A 323 -7.01 -22.53 8.51
C ASN A 323 -8.50 -22.16 8.29
N ASN A 324 -9.34 -23.15 8.01
CA ASN A 324 -10.81 -23.02 7.96
C ASN A 324 -11.29 -21.89 7.02
N PHE A 325 -10.91 -21.98 5.75
CA PHE A 325 -11.27 -21.00 4.72
C PHE A 325 -12.49 -21.43 3.90
N ASP A 326 -13.50 -20.58 3.78
CA ASP A 326 -14.65 -20.83 2.92
C ASP A 326 -14.55 -20.05 1.59
N GLY A 327 -14.17 -20.73 0.50
CA GLY A 327 -14.23 -20.18 -0.87
C GLY A 327 -13.06 -20.52 -1.82
N VAL A 328 -12.63 -19.53 -2.61
CA VAL A 328 -11.48 -19.57 -3.56
C VAL A 328 -10.19 -19.17 -2.86
N LEU A 329 -9.24 -20.09 -2.75
CA LEU A 329 -7.97 -19.82 -2.07
C LEU A 329 -7.17 -18.74 -2.80
N VAL A 330 -7.08 -18.86 -4.13
CA VAL A 330 -6.36 -17.91 -4.98
C VAL A 330 -7.12 -17.72 -6.28
N GLU A 331 -7.32 -16.47 -6.69
CA GLU A 331 -7.72 -16.06 -8.04
C GLU A 331 -6.57 -15.26 -8.63
N SER A 332 -5.90 -15.78 -9.66
CA SER A 332 -4.79 -15.07 -10.31
C SER A 332 -5.13 -14.69 -11.75
N ASN A 333 -4.72 -13.51 -12.19
CA ASN A 333 -4.85 -13.05 -13.57
C ASN A 333 -3.56 -12.36 -14.04
N LYS A 334 -2.88 -12.87 -15.08
CA LYS A 334 -1.64 -12.29 -15.62
C LYS A 334 -0.61 -11.99 -14.52
N SER A 335 -0.33 -12.97 -13.66
CA SER A 335 0.52 -12.77 -12.47
C SER A 335 1.49 -13.93 -12.27
N SER A 336 2.63 -13.69 -11.59
CA SER A 336 3.49 -14.78 -11.09
C SER A 336 3.38 -14.86 -9.57
N ILE A 337 3.12 -16.05 -9.04
CA ILE A 337 2.89 -16.28 -7.61
C ILE A 337 3.70 -17.49 -7.16
N SER A 338 4.44 -17.35 -6.06
CA SER A 338 5.13 -18.44 -5.39
C SER A 338 4.62 -18.61 -3.96
N PHE A 339 4.10 -19.80 -3.67
CA PHE A 339 3.76 -20.27 -2.34
C PHE A 339 4.88 -21.17 -1.84
N ILE A 340 5.62 -20.75 -0.81
CA ILE A 340 6.77 -21.49 -0.28
C ILE A 340 6.51 -21.90 1.17
N SER A 341 6.51 -23.20 1.46
CA SER A 341 6.43 -23.73 2.83
C SER A 341 5.21 -23.26 3.63
N ASN A 342 4.05 -23.09 2.98
CA ASN A 342 2.80 -22.77 3.67
C ASN A 342 2.07 -24.05 4.10
N GLU A 343 1.27 -23.93 5.15
CA GLU A 343 0.30 -24.95 5.57
C GLU A 343 -1.11 -24.47 5.23
N PHE A 344 -1.87 -25.31 4.53
CA PHE A 344 -3.28 -25.10 4.25
C PHE A 344 -4.09 -26.21 4.95
N SER A 345 -4.99 -25.82 5.84
CA SER A 345 -5.82 -26.75 6.61
C SER A 345 -7.29 -26.35 6.54
N ASN A 346 -8.17 -27.25 6.12
CA ASN A 346 -9.60 -26.96 6.11
C ASN A 346 -10.41 -28.21 6.41
N SER A 347 -11.23 -28.13 7.47
CA SER A 347 -12.07 -29.26 7.89
C SER A 347 -13.36 -29.38 7.08
N ASN A 348 -13.89 -28.25 6.58
CA ASN A 348 -15.28 -28.16 6.14
C ASN A 348 -15.43 -28.11 4.62
N ASN A 349 -14.50 -27.46 3.90
CA ASN A 349 -14.56 -27.26 2.45
C ASN A 349 -13.20 -27.52 1.77
N LYS A 350 -13.21 -27.83 0.47
CA LYS A 350 -11.99 -27.91 -0.35
C LYS A 350 -11.74 -26.56 -1.03
N PRO A 351 -10.51 -26.05 -1.07
CA PRO A 351 -10.20 -24.78 -1.72
C PRO A 351 -10.36 -24.87 -3.24
N ILE A 352 -10.78 -23.78 -3.85
CA ILE A 352 -10.74 -23.60 -5.31
C ILE A 352 -9.52 -22.75 -5.66
N ILE A 353 -8.71 -23.18 -6.62
CA ILE A 353 -7.65 -22.38 -7.25
C ILE A 353 -8.18 -21.91 -8.62
N LYS A 354 -8.19 -20.60 -8.85
CA LYS A 354 -8.52 -20.00 -10.15
C LYS A 354 -7.29 -19.32 -10.71
N SER A 355 -6.93 -19.64 -11.95
CA SER A 355 -5.73 -19.11 -12.59
C SER A 355 -5.99 -18.78 -14.05
N LEU A 356 -5.83 -17.50 -14.41
CA LEU A 356 -5.99 -16.98 -15.76
C LEU A 356 -4.68 -16.35 -16.26
N ASN A 357 -4.05 -16.91 -17.28
CA ASN A 357 -2.78 -16.39 -17.84
C ASN A 357 -1.67 -16.14 -16.80
N SER A 358 -1.61 -16.93 -15.73
CA SER A 358 -0.68 -16.74 -14.61
C SER A 358 0.33 -17.89 -14.51
N ASN A 359 1.39 -17.67 -13.74
CA ASN A 359 2.29 -18.72 -13.27
C ASN A 359 2.17 -18.86 -11.76
N VAL A 360 1.75 -20.03 -11.27
CA VAL A 360 1.55 -20.29 -9.84
C VAL A 360 2.41 -21.47 -9.44
N ILE A 361 3.32 -21.27 -8.49
CA ILE A 361 4.22 -22.30 -7.98
C ILE A 361 3.89 -22.55 -6.51
N TYR A 362 3.73 -23.83 -6.17
CA TYR A 362 3.63 -24.33 -4.81
C TYR A 362 4.88 -25.14 -4.51
N GLU A 363 5.77 -24.58 -3.70
CA GLU A 363 7.00 -25.19 -3.22
C GLU A 363 6.89 -25.59 -1.75
N LEU A 364 7.13 -26.88 -1.42
CA LEU A 364 7.21 -27.36 -0.04
C LEU A 364 5.97 -27.09 0.84
N ASN A 365 4.78 -26.93 0.27
CA ASN A 365 3.55 -26.65 1.02
C ASN A 365 2.92 -27.94 1.56
N THR A 366 2.15 -27.81 2.64
CA THR A 366 1.37 -28.91 3.21
C THR A 366 -0.12 -28.62 3.10
N PHE A 367 -0.88 -29.59 2.61
CA PHE A 367 -2.33 -29.51 2.41
C PHE A 367 -3.03 -30.56 3.29
N LYS A 368 -3.82 -30.11 4.27
CA LYS A 368 -4.56 -30.94 5.23
C LYS A 368 -6.06 -30.73 5.04
N TYR A 369 -6.70 -31.58 4.26
CA TYR A 369 -8.14 -31.54 4.03
C TYR A 369 -8.81 -32.83 4.48
N SER A 370 -9.93 -32.74 5.23
CA SER A 370 -10.69 -33.90 5.69
C SER A 370 -11.88 -34.28 4.80
N GLY A 371 -12.22 -33.45 3.81
CA GLY A 371 -13.42 -33.62 2.98
C GLY A 371 -13.31 -34.70 1.89
N ASN A 372 -14.35 -35.53 1.78
CA ASN A 372 -14.42 -36.68 0.87
C ASN A 372 -15.56 -36.56 -0.16
N SER A 373 -15.60 -35.51 -0.97
CA SER A 373 -16.43 -35.42 -2.18
C SER A 373 -15.57 -35.67 -3.42
N ASN A 374 -15.98 -36.60 -4.29
CA ASN A 374 -15.23 -36.94 -5.51
C ASN A 374 -15.51 -36.00 -6.70
N ASP A 375 -16.46 -35.06 -6.56
CA ASP A 375 -17.05 -34.35 -7.70
C ASP A 375 -16.76 -32.84 -7.74
N ASP A 376 -16.02 -32.29 -6.78
CA ASP A 376 -15.76 -30.84 -6.75
C ASP A 376 -14.59 -30.44 -7.65
N GLN A 377 -14.82 -29.44 -8.51
CA GLN A 377 -13.81 -28.82 -9.37
C GLN A 377 -12.89 -27.93 -8.51
N LEU A 378 -11.66 -28.39 -8.23
CA LEU A 378 -10.74 -27.70 -7.33
C LEU A 378 -9.77 -26.74 -8.03
N ILE A 379 -9.54 -26.95 -9.33
CA ILE A 379 -8.73 -26.05 -10.14
C ILE A 379 -9.52 -25.62 -11.38
N ASP A 380 -9.63 -24.30 -11.56
CA ASP A 380 -9.98 -23.66 -12.84
C ASP A 380 -8.74 -22.97 -13.40
N CYS A 381 -8.20 -23.55 -14.48
CA CYS A 381 -7.00 -23.09 -15.12
C CYS A 381 -7.30 -22.71 -16.57
N THR A 382 -7.07 -21.45 -16.92
CA THR A 382 -7.05 -20.95 -18.30
C THR A 382 -5.73 -20.27 -18.62
N GLY A 383 -5.03 -20.68 -19.69
CA GLY A 383 -3.81 -20.03 -20.18
C GLY A 383 -2.63 -19.97 -19.21
N SER A 384 -2.70 -20.70 -18.08
CA SER A 384 -1.78 -20.59 -16.95
C SER A 384 -0.86 -21.80 -16.81
N SER A 385 0.21 -21.64 -16.02
CA SER A 385 1.03 -22.72 -15.50
C SER A 385 0.82 -22.82 -13.99
N ILE A 386 0.48 -24.00 -13.48
CA ILE A 386 0.41 -24.29 -12.06
C ILE A 386 1.36 -25.45 -11.76
N SER A 387 2.30 -25.26 -10.85
CA SER A 387 3.26 -26.30 -10.48
C SER A 387 3.26 -26.56 -8.98
N PHE A 388 3.02 -27.80 -8.60
CA PHE A 388 3.25 -28.30 -7.26
C PHE A 388 4.56 -29.09 -7.29
N THR A 389 5.62 -28.62 -6.61
CA THR A 389 6.88 -29.38 -6.46
C THR A 389 6.68 -30.75 -5.75
N SER A 390 7.66 -31.65 -5.84
CA SER A 390 7.55 -33.05 -5.34
C SER A 390 7.31 -33.19 -3.83
N ASN A 391 7.51 -32.13 -3.07
CA ASN A 391 7.49 -32.15 -1.61
C ASN A 391 6.19 -31.56 -1.03
N ASN A 392 5.14 -31.40 -1.85
CA ASN A 392 3.85 -30.89 -1.39
C ASN A 392 2.96 -32.02 -0.84
N ASN A 393 2.96 -32.22 0.48
CA ASN A 393 2.14 -33.24 1.13
C ASN A 393 0.64 -32.91 1.01
N GLY A 394 -0.18 -33.88 0.59
CA GLY A 394 -1.64 -33.73 0.46
C GLY A 394 -2.11 -32.99 -0.80
N SER A 395 -1.19 -32.62 -1.69
CA SER A 395 -1.53 -31.93 -2.95
C SER A 395 -2.28 -32.80 -3.94
N GLU A 396 -2.29 -34.13 -3.76
CA GLU A 396 -2.96 -35.10 -4.64
C GLU A 396 -4.47 -34.84 -4.76
N ILE A 397 -5.06 -34.15 -3.79
CA ILE A 397 -6.46 -33.74 -3.83
C ILE A 397 -6.79 -32.91 -5.08
N PHE A 398 -5.84 -32.08 -5.54
CA PHE A 398 -5.99 -31.19 -6.68
C PHE A 398 -5.82 -31.90 -8.04
N GLU A 399 -5.40 -33.16 -8.05
CA GLU A 399 -5.31 -33.95 -9.28
C GLU A 399 -6.69 -34.34 -9.82
N LYS A 400 -7.73 -34.32 -8.98
CA LYS A 400 -9.08 -34.74 -9.34
C LYS A 400 -9.82 -33.64 -10.11
N ASN A 401 -10.25 -33.95 -11.34
CA ASN A 401 -11.17 -33.15 -12.16
C ASN A 401 -10.82 -31.64 -12.33
N PRO A 402 -9.58 -31.27 -12.72
CA PRO A 402 -9.29 -29.86 -13.03
C PRO A 402 -10.00 -29.42 -14.33
N ILE A 403 -10.46 -28.17 -14.38
CA ILE A 403 -10.83 -27.51 -15.64
C ILE A 403 -9.54 -26.95 -16.25
N CYS A 404 -9.21 -27.41 -17.45
CA CYS A 404 -8.00 -27.01 -18.15
C CYS A 404 -8.31 -26.49 -19.55
N LYS A 405 -8.09 -25.19 -19.75
CA LYS A 405 -8.15 -24.53 -21.05
C LYS A 405 -6.79 -23.92 -21.36
N ASP A 406 -6.05 -24.52 -22.29
CA ASP A 406 -4.70 -24.05 -22.67
C ASP A 406 -3.74 -23.91 -21.47
N CYS A 407 -3.83 -24.86 -20.54
CA CYS A 407 -3.14 -24.81 -19.25
C CYS A 407 -2.10 -25.92 -19.09
N PHE A 408 -1.11 -25.65 -18.24
CA PHE A 408 -0.13 -26.62 -17.79
C PHE A 408 -0.26 -26.80 -16.28
N ILE A 409 -0.53 -28.02 -15.82
CA ILE A 409 -0.60 -28.33 -14.38
C ILE A 409 0.34 -29.51 -14.10
N THR A 410 1.27 -29.31 -13.16
CA THR A 410 2.25 -30.35 -12.76
C THR A 410 2.26 -30.62 -11.26
N PHE A 411 2.50 -31.88 -10.90
CA PHE A 411 2.74 -32.38 -9.55
C PHE A 411 4.06 -33.16 -9.55
N GLY A 412 5.13 -32.55 -9.05
CA GLY A 412 6.49 -33.04 -9.24
C GLY A 412 6.80 -33.20 -10.72
N SER A 413 7.07 -34.44 -11.15
CA SER A 413 7.31 -34.80 -12.55
C SER A 413 6.04 -35.14 -13.34
N LYS A 414 4.89 -35.30 -12.68
CA LYS A 414 3.63 -35.70 -13.31
C LYS A 414 2.92 -34.48 -13.91
N THR A 415 2.46 -34.60 -15.15
CA THR A 415 1.62 -33.59 -15.80
C THR A 415 0.16 -34.05 -15.78
N VAL A 416 -0.74 -33.22 -15.24
CA VAL A 416 -2.19 -33.49 -15.18
C VAL A 416 -2.94 -32.75 -16.29
N CYS A 417 -2.47 -31.56 -16.66
CA CYS A 417 -2.96 -30.83 -17.82
C CYS A 417 -1.80 -30.42 -18.71
N SER A 418 -1.96 -30.64 -20.01
CA SER A 418 -1.01 -30.19 -21.03
C SER A 418 -1.66 -29.13 -21.91
N LYS A 419 -0.90 -28.08 -22.24
CA LYS A 419 -1.35 -27.07 -23.20
C LYS A 419 -1.64 -27.78 -24.51
N LYS A 420 -2.81 -27.57 -25.10
CA LYS A 420 -3.12 -28.13 -26.42
C LYS A 420 -2.15 -27.48 -27.40
N THR A 421 -1.10 -28.19 -27.79
CA THR A 421 -0.28 -27.78 -28.92
C THR A 421 -1.25 -27.71 -30.08
N THR A 422 -1.55 -26.51 -30.57
CA THR A 422 -2.18 -26.40 -31.87
C THR A 422 -1.09 -26.82 -32.85
N THR A 423 -0.93 -28.13 -33.01
CA THR A 423 -0.17 -28.66 -34.13
C THR A 423 -0.95 -28.16 -35.33
N THR A 424 -0.41 -27.16 -36.02
CA THR A 424 -0.90 -26.78 -37.33
C THR A 424 -0.61 -27.99 -38.21
N THR A 425 -1.52 -28.97 -38.20
CA THR A 425 -1.45 -30.14 -39.07
C THR A 425 -1.56 -29.59 -40.47
N THR A 426 -0.42 -29.48 -41.14
CA THR A 426 -0.34 -29.19 -42.56
C THR A 426 -0.80 -30.46 -43.27
N SER A 427 -2.11 -30.66 -43.29
CA SER A 427 -2.74 -31.69 -44.10
C SER A 427 -2.59 -31.24 -45.55
N SER A 428 -1.56 -31.76 -46.21
CA SER A 428 -1.36 -31.65 -47.64
C SER A 428 -2.47 -32.42 -48.35
N THR A 429 -3.58 -31.76 -48.65
CA THR A 429 -4.54 -32.25 -49.64
C THR A 429 -4.48 -31.33 -50.85
N SER A 430 -3.77 -31.81 -51.85
CA SER A 430 -3.73 -31.29 -53.21
C SER A 430 -5.12 -31.36 -53.84
N SER A 431 -5.69 -30.21 -54.18
CA SER A 431 -6.70 -30.14 -55.24
C SER A 431 -6.80 -28.71 -55.78
N SER A 432 -6.36 -28.61 -57.05
CA SER A 432 -6.86 -27.75 -58.13
C SER A 432 -7.24 -26.30 -57.83
N ILE A 433 -6.39 -25.44 -58.36
CA ILE A 433 -6.62 -24.05 -58.75
C ILE A 433 -7.93 -23.92 -59.53
N THR A 434 -8.83 -23.08 -59.01
CA THR A 434 -9.81 -22.35 -59.82
C THR A 434 -9.57 -20.86 -59.57
N THR A 435 -8.97 -20.23 -60.57
CA THR A 435 -8.85 -18.79 -60.77
C THR A 435 -10.22 -18.18 -61.05
N THR A 436 -10.66 -17.24 -60.21
CA THR A 436 -11.50 -16.10 -60.62
C THR A 436 -11.46 -15.04 -59.51
N GLY A 437 -11.04 -13.82 -59.84
CA GLY A 437 -11.31 -12.63 -59.03
C GLY A 437 -10.09 -11.82 -58.61
N GLU A 438 -9.35 -11.28 -59.59
CA GLU A 438 -8.61 -10.03 -59.39
C GLU A 438 -9.62 -8.89 -59.20
N THR A 439 -9.52 -8.14 -58.10
CA THR A 439 -9.28 -6.68 -58.16
C THR A 439 -9.01 -6.10 -56.76
N THR A 440 -7.87 -5.44 -56.71
CA THR A 440 -7.29 -4.52 -55.73
C THR A 440 -8.29 -3.64 -54.97
N HIS A 441 -8.17 -3.57 -53.64
CA HIS A 441 -8.41 -2.33 -52.90
C HIS A 441 -7.27 -2.06 -51.93
N THR A 442 -6.39 -1.17 -52.40
CA THR A 442 -5.45 -0.37 -51.62
C THR A 442 -6.22 0.38 -50.53
N SER A 443 -5.77 0.30 -49.28
CA SER A 443 -6.09 1.32 -48.27
C SER A 443 -4.77 1.86 -47.75
N THR A 444 -4.24 2.82 -48.52
CA THR A 444 -3.21 3.76 -48.09
C THR A 444 -3.84 4.79 -47.16
N THR A 445 -3.12 5.04 -46.07
CA THR A 445 -3.18 6.20 -45.20
C THR A 445 -3.38 7.53 -45.92
N GLY A 446 -4.22 8.38 -45.34
CA GLY A 446 -4.40 9.79 -45.65
C GLY A 446 -5.80 10.20 -45.15
N ASP A 447 -6.04 11.34 -44.55
CA ASP A 447 -5.22 12.45 -44.07
C ASP A 447 -6.13 13.19 -43.06
N ASP A 448 -5.49 13.90 -42.13
CA ASP A 448 -5.89 15.19 -41.59
C ASP A 448 -7.34 15.43 -41.15
N ASP A 449 -7.52 15.57 -39.83
CA ASP A 449 -8.15 16.78 -39.30
C ASP A 449 -7.50 17.17 -37.95
N HIS A 450 -6.76 18.28 -38.02
CA HIS A 450 -6.20 19.10 -36.95
C HIS A 450 -7.30 19.88 -36.18
N PRO A 451 -6.99 20.75 -35.20
CA PRO A 451 -6.12 20.60 -34.03
C PRO A 451 -6.82 21.09 -32.74
N ASN A 452 -6.30 20.73 -31.56
CA ASN A 452 -6.32 21.67 -30.42
C ASN A 452 -5.13 21.38 -29.52
N GLY A 453 -4.14 22.27 -29.59
CA GLY A 453 -2.97 22.23 -28.74
C GLY A 453 -3.28 22.82 -27.36
N SER A 454 -2.86 22.12 -26.32
CA SER A 454 -2.22 22.76 -25.18
C SER A 454 -0.86 22.09 -25.00
N VAL A 455 0.18 22.88 -25.19
CA VAL A 455 1.57 22.48 -24.95
C VAL A 455 1.82 22.74 -23.48
N ASP A 456 1.49 21.79 -22.61
CA ASP A 456 1.99 21.84 -21.24
C ASP A 456 3.42 21.33 -21.22
N SER A 457 4.29 22.28 -20.91
CA SER A 457 5.74 22.20 -20.82
C SER A 457 6.21 20.93 -20.12
N LYS A 458 6.84 20.02 -20.86
CA LYS A 458 7.78 19.04 -20.29
C LYS A 458 8.95 19.83 -19.71
N TYR A 459 8.91 20.12 -18.42
CA TYR A 459 10.09 20.51 -17.66
C TYR A 459 11.07 19.34 -17.68
N VAL A 460 11.96 19.32 -18.67
CA VAL A 460 13.18 18.50 -18.59
C VAL A 460 13.91 18.98 -17.35
N SER A 461 13.97 18.13 -16.32
CA SER A 461 14.72 18.40 -15.10
C SER A 461 16.09 18.96 -15.48
N TYR A 462 16.39 20.18 -15.03
CA TYR A 462 17.68 20.84 -15.29
C TYR A 462 18.87 19.97 -14.85
N GLN A 463 18.66 19.06 -13.88
CA GLN A 463 19.66 18.06 -13.48
C GLN A 463 19.94 17.05 -14.61
N LEU A 464 18.92 16.60 -15.33
CA LEU A 464 19.07 15.69 -16.46
C LEU A 464 19.81 16.35 -17.63
N LEU A 465 19.51 17.63 -17.92
CA LEU A 465 20.20 18.38 -18.97
C LEU A 465 21.70 18.57 -18.64
N ALA A 466 22.02 18.87 -17.39
CA ALA A 466 23.40 19.00 -16.93
C ALA A 466 24.17 17.66 -17.04
N ILE A 467 23.55 16.55 -16.66
CA ILE A 467 24.14 15.21 -16.79
C ILE A 467 24.38 14.85 -18.26
N ILE A 468 23.42 15.11 -19.15
CA ILE A 468 23.57 14.88 -20.59
C ILE A 468 24.75 15.70 -21.16
N LEU A 469 24.88 16.96 -20.77
CA LEU A 469 25.99 17.83 -21.21
C LEU A 469 27.36 17.33 -20.70
N ILE A 470 27.44 16.83 -19.46
CA ILE A 470 28.65 16.21 -18.91
C ILE A 470 29.00 14.93 -19.69
N ILE A 471 28.01 14.08 -19.98
CA ILE A 471 28.22 12.83 -20.73
C ILE A 471 28.71 13.14 -22.16
N ILE A 472 28.10 14.10 -22.86
CA ILE A 472 28.54 14.52 -24.21
C ILE A 472 29.97 15.07 -24.17
N SER A 473 30.30 15.86 -23.15
CA SER A 473 31.66 16.41 -22.98
C SER A 473 32.68 15.31 -22.71
N LEU A 474 32.34 14.30 -21.91
CA LEU A 474 33.19 13.14 -21.62
C LEU A 474 33.35 12.20 -22.82
N LEU A 475 32.29 12.00 -23.62
CA LEU A 475 32.33 11.18 -24.83
C LEU A 475 33.24 11.77 -25.90
N ASN A 476 33.25 13.10 -26.05
CA ASN A 476 34.16 13.76 -26.99
C ASN A 476 35.63 13.73 -26.56
N ILE A 477 35.95 13.41 -25.30
CA ILE A 477 37.33 13.24 -24.84
C ILE A 477 37.92 11.88 -25.27
N LYS A 478 37.09 10.91 -25.70
CA LYS A 478 37.57 9.57 -26.15
C LYS A 478 37.72 9.41 -27.67
N ILE A 479 37.47 10.45 -28.47
CA ILE A 479 37.55 10.38 -29.96
C ILE A 479 38.80 11.11 -30.51
N HIS A 480 39.70 11.57 -29.64
CA HIS A 480 41.06 11.98 -29.98
C HIS A 480 42.05 11.34 -29.02
#